data_AF-A0A961WPM5-F1
#
_entry.id   AF-A0A961WPM5-F1
#
_cell.length_a   1.000
_cell.length_b   1.000
_cell.length_c   1.000
_cell.angle_alpha   90.00
_cell.angle_beta   90.00
_cell.angle_gamma   90.00
#
_symmetry.space_group_name_H-M   'P 1'
#
loop_
_entity.id
_entity.type
_entity.pdbx_description
1 polymer ?
#
loop_
_entity_poly.entity_id
_entity_poly.type
_entity_poly.pdbx_seq_one_letter_code
_entity_poly.pdbx_strand_id
1 'polypeptide(L)'
;MVARTRMFAAALAGLTLALASLPAEAGDCTGYVVGVRPLSQYNHARGSGFLAVRNGPGSGYRQIGEVYAGDEISVWDRSGSWYQIACMSGQCMNPLWGQPNPRGWVSGRYLSVGGVCP
;
A
#
# COMPACT_ATOMS: atom_id res chain seq x y z
N MET A 1 -33.06 -14.42 -69.90
CA MET A 1 -31.74 -15.09 -69.82
C MET A 1 -30.79 -14.17 -69.07
N VAL A 2 -30.09 -14.69 -68.04
CA VAL A 2 -28.93 -14.10 -67.33
C VAL A 2 -29.29 -12.92 -66.39
N ALA A 3 -28.83 -12.77 -65.14
CA ALA A 3 -27.85 -13.47 -64.32
C ALA A 3 -28.19 -13.36 -62.81
N ARG A 4 -28.06 -14.51 -62.13
CA ARG A 4 -27.29 -14.84 -60.91
C ARG A 4 -27.40 -13.92 -59.68
N THR A 5 -28.06 -14.50 -58.68
CA THR A 5 -28.25 -14.08 -57.30
C THR A 5 -26.95 -13.97 -56.49
N ARG A 6 -27.02 -13.10 -55.48
CA ARG A 6 -25.97 -12.46 -54.68
C ARG A 6 -25.11 -13.41 -53.83
N MET A 7 -23.86 -13.00 -53.64
CA MET A 7 -22.84 -13.54 -52.75
C MET A 7 -23.27 -13.47 -51.28
N PHE A 8 -22.97 -14.50 -50.47
CA PHE A 8 -22.60 -14.36 -49.05
C PHE A 8 -21.77 -15.58 -48.64
N ALA A 9 -20.45 -15.46 -48.66
CA ALA A 9 -19.54 -16.40 -48.00
C ALA A 9 -19.22 -15.84 -46.61
N ALA A 10 -19.61 -16.57 -45.57
CA ALA A 10 -19.26 -16.28 -44.19
C ALA A 10 -17.76 -16.55 -43.98
N ALA A 11 -17.00 -15.53 -43.63
CA ALA A 11 -15.65 -15.68 -43.10
C ALA A 11 -15.71 -15.54 -41.58
N LEU A 12 -15.47 -16.65 -40.89
CA LEU A 12 -15.33 -16.73 -39.43
C LEU A 12 -14.17 -15.83 -39.00
N ALA A 13 -14.48 -14.75 -38.30
CA ALA A 13 -13.46 -13.96 -37.61
C ALA A 13 -12.88 -14.84 -36.48
N GLY A 14 -11.66 -15.34 -36.69
CA GLY A 14 -10.91 -16.04 -35.66
C GLY A 14 -10.70 -15.11 -34.47
N LEU A 15 -11.29 -15.46 -33.33
CA LEU A 15 -11.07 -14.77 -32.07
C LEU A 15 -9.68 -15.16 -31.55
N THR A 16 -8.65 -14.46 -32.00
CA THR A 16 -7.34 -14.50 -31.35
C THR A 16 -7.52 -13.97 -29.94
N LEU A 17 -7.46 -14.85 -28.93
CA LEU A 17 -7.26 -14.45 -27.54
C LEU A 17 -5.92 -13.73 -27.46
N ALA A 18 -5.93 -12.42 -27.59
CA ALA A 18 -4.84 -11.60 -27.10
C ALA A 18 -4.76 -11.88 -25.60
N LEU A 19 -3.68 -12.56 -25.17
CA LEU A 19 -3.24 -12.56 -23.78
C LEU A 19 -2.88 -11.11 -23.45
N ALA A 20 -3.89 -10.31 -23.11
CA ALA A 20 -3.68 -9.00 -22.52
C ALA A 20 -2.92 -9.28 -21.22
N SER A 21 -1.64 -8.93 -21.19
CA SER A 21 -0.86 -8.82 -19.97
C SER A 21 -1.61 -7.84 -19.07
N LEU A 22 -2.38 -8.37 -18.12
CA LEU A 22 -2.99 -7.55 -17.07
C LEU A 22 -1.83 -6.83 -16.37
N PRO A 23 -1.88 -5.50 -16.23
CA PRO A 23 -0.88 -4.80 -15.44
C PRO A 23 -0.92 -5.39 -14.03
N ALA A 24 0.25 -5.74 -13.49
CA ALA A 24 0.38 -6.25 -12.13
C ALA A 24 -0.35 -5.30 -11.18
N GLU A 25 -1.26 -5.87 -10.40
CA GLU A 25 -2.10 -5.14 -9.46
C GLU A 25 -1.21 -4.38 -8.47
N ALA A 26 -1.68 -3.22 -8.01
CA ALA A 26 -0.94 -2.38 -7.10
C ALA A 26 -0.53 -3.16 -5.84
N GLY A 27 0.72 -3.61 -5.82
CA GLY A 27 1.47 -4.27 -4.74
C GLY A 27 0.67 -4.93 -3.63
N ASP A 28 0.61 -6.26 -3.64
CA ASP A 28 0.05 -7.13 -2.59
C ASP A 28 0.74 -6.98 -1.20
N CYS A 29 1.71 -6.09 -1.05
CA CYS A 29 2.44 -5.93 0.19
C CYS A 29 1.69 -5.04 1.17
N THR A 30 0.96 -5.72 2.05
CA THR A 30 0.20 -5.14 3.15
C THR A 30 0.74 -5.67 4.48
N GLY A 31 0.34 -5.03 5.57
CA GLY A 31 0.74 -5.48 6.89
C GLY A 31 0.09 -4.70 8.01
N TYR A 32 0.54 -5.03 9.22
CA TYR A 32 0.06 -4.40 10.44
C TYR A 32 1.21 -3.82 11.24
N VAL A 33 0.92 -2.73 11.95
CA VAL A 33 1.84 -2.15 12.92
C VAL A 33 1.80 -2.98 14.20
N VAL A 34 2.95 -3.50 14.60
CA VAL A 34 3.11 -4.42 15.74
C VAL A 34 4.24 -3.96 16.67
N GLY A 35 4.22 -4.42 17.93
CA GLY A 35 5.29 -4.14 18.90
C GLY A 35 5.37 -2.70 19.40
N VAL A 36 4.43 -1.83 19.00
CA VAL A 36 4.23 -0.49 19.56
C VAL A 36 3.41 -0.61 20.85
N ARG A 37 3.70 0.22 21.85
CA ARG A 37 2.91 0.28 23.09
C ARG A 37 1.44 0.60 22.76
N PRO A 38 0.46 0.07 23.50
CA PRO A 38 -0.95 0.29 23.21
C PRO A 38 -1.30 1.78 23.32
N LEU A 39 -2.36 2.19 22.62
CA LEU A 39 -2.83 3.59 22.57
C LEU A 39 -3.14 4.17 23.97
N SER A 40 -3.54 3.33 24.93
CA SER A 40 -3.73 3.73 26.34
C SER A 40 -2.47 4.26 27.02
N GLN A 41 -1.28 4.03 26.44
CA GLN A 41 0.02 4.53 26.91
C GLN A 41 0.59 5.62 25.99
N TYR A 42 -0.26 6.26 25.18
CA TYR A 42 0.12 7.34 24.28
C TYR A 42 0.70 8.52 25.04
N ASN A 43 1.86 8.97 24.56
CA ASN A 43 2.48 10.21 24.97
C ASN A 43 3.41 10.69 23.84
N HIS A 44 2.94 11.66 23.05
CA HIS A 44 3.70 12.23 21.93
C HIS A 44 5.07 12.76 22.38
N ALA A 45 5.10 13.56 23.44
CA ALA A 45 6.32 14.19 23.95
C ALA A 45 7.38 13.18 24.42
N ARG A 46 6.98 11.95 24.78
CA ARG A 46 7.89 10.87 25.20
C ARG A 46 8.15 9.82 24.12
N GLY A 47 7.58 9.96 22.93
CA GLY A 47 7.74 8.97 21.86
C GLY A 47 7.10 7.62 22.18
N SER A 48 5.96 7.60 22.88
CA SER A 48 5.30 6.38 23.36
C SER A 48 3.90 6.23 22.79
N GLY A 49 3.53 5.00 22.45
CA GLY A 49 2.18 4.64 21.99
C GLY A 49 1.93 4.88 20.50
N PHE A 50 2.96 5.20 19.72
CA PHE A 50 2.88 5.39 18.28
C PHE A 50 4.20 4.95 17.61
N LEU A 51 4.14 4.74 16.30
CA LEU A 51 5.29 4.61 15.41
C LEU A 51 5.36 5.86 14.52
N ALA A 52 6.49 6.57 14.59
CA ALA A 52 6.68 7.80 13.85
C ALA A 52 6.79 7.52 12.34
N VAL A 53 5.91 8.16 11.56
CA VAL A 53 6.03 8.25 10.10
C VAL A 53 6.91 9.44 9.77
N ARG A 54 7.96 9.23 8.98
CA ARG A 54 8.99 10.24 8.68
C ARG A 54 9.07 10.55 7.19
N ASN A 55 9.62 11.71 6.85
CA ASN A 55 9.80 12.13 5.46
C ASN A 55 11.00 11.47 4.75
N GLY A 56 11.72 10.55 5.40
CA GLY A 56 12.80 9.78 4.80
C GLY A 56 13.23 8.58 5.66
N PRO A 57 14.02 7.64 5.10
CA PRO A 57 14.41 6.39 5.75
C PRO A 57 15.51 6.63 6.80
N GLY A 58 15.10 6.95 8.04
CA GLY A 58 16.04 7.18 9.13
C GLY A 58 15.41 7.91 10.31
N SER A 59 15.96 7.74 11.51
CA SER A 59 15.47 8.42 12.72
C SER A 59 15.78 9.92 12.74
N GLY A 60 16.80 10.36 11.98
CA GLY A 60 17.15 11.78 11.82
C GLY A 60 16.23 12.55 10.87
N TYR A 61 15.38 11.88 10.09
CA TYR A 61 14.39 12.53 9.23
C TYR A 61 13.24 13.09 10.05
N ARG A 62 12.58 14.14 9.57
CA ARG A 62 11.49 14.81 10.28
C ARG A 62 10.27 13.90 10.38
N GLN A 63 9.67 13.83 11.58
CA GLN A 63 8.37 13.18 11.78
C GLN A 63 7.26 14.01 11.10
N ILE A 64 6.39 13.33 10.35
CA ILE A 64 5.31 13.92 9.57
C ILE A 64 3.93 13.34 9.91
N GLY A 65 3.89 12.21 10.60
CA GLY A 65 2.66 11.59 11.07
C GLY A 65 2.94 10.44 12.02
N GLU A 66 1.88 9.72 12.37
CA GLU A 66 1.91 8.60 13.31
C GLU A 66 1.02 7.47 12.79
N VAL A 67 1.48 6.25 13.02
CA VAL A 67 0.65 5.04 12.96
C VAL A 67 0.72 4.34 14.32
N TYR A 68 -0.30 3.56 14.65
CA TYR A 68 -0.53 3.02 15.99
C TYR A 68 -0.58 1.50 15.96
N ALA A 69 -0.41 0.85 17.12
CA ALA A 69 -0.48 -0.61 17.21
C ALA A 69 -1.82 -1.13 16.64
N GLY A 70 -1.74 -2.06 15.69
CA GLY A 70 -2.90 -2.64 15.01
C GLY A 70 -3.33 -1.91 13.74
N ASP A 71 -2.77 -0.73 13.42
CA ASP A 71 -3.07 -0.06 12.15
C ASP A 71 -2.65 -0.92 10.96
N GLU A 72 -3.51 -0.95 9.94
CA GLU A 72 -3.24 -1.63 8.69
C GLU A 72 -2.56 -0.68 7.71
N ILE A 73 -1.52 -1.17 7.03
CA ILE A 73 -0.70 -0.39 6.12
C ILE A 73 -0.47 -1.11 4.79
N SER A 74 -0.22 -0.32 3.76
CA SER A 74 0.38 -0.78 2.50
C SER A 74 1.85 -0.36 2.48
N VAL A 75 2.70 -1.18 1.87
CA VAL A 75 4.14 -0.90 1.69
C VAL A 75 4.40 -0.57 0.23
N TRP A 76 5.12 0.51 0.00
CA TRP A 76 5.41 1.05 -1.33
C TRP A 76 6.89 1.01 -1.71
N ASP A 77 7.78 1.01 -0.72
CA ASP A 77 9.22 1.03 -0.94
C ASP A 77 9.97 0.54 0.31
N ARG A 78 11.24 0.18 0.13
CA ARG A 78 12.14 -0.28 1.19
C ARG A 78 13.54 0.28 1.02
N SER A 79 14.12 0.75 2.12
CA SER A 79 15.51 1.19 2.20
C SER A 79 16.14 0.66 3.48
N GLY A 80 16.91 -0.43 3.35
CA GLY A 80 17.50 -1.12 4.49
C GLY A 80 16.44 -1.62 5.48
N SER A 81 16.44 -1.05 6.69
CA SER A 81 15.47 -1.38 7.76
C SER A 81 14.25 -0.45 7.82
N TRP A 82 14.07 0.42 6.81
CA TRP A 82 12.97 1.38 6.72
C TRP A 82 12.03 1.02 5.57
N TYR A 83 10.75 1.23 5.79
CA TYR A 83 9.68 0.92 4.85
C TYR A 83 8.86 2.18 4.61
N GLN A 84 8.62 2.51 3.34
CA GLN A 84 7.67 3.55 2.99
C GLN A 84 6.27 2.93 3.00
N ILE A 85 5.40 3.48 3.84
CA ILE A 85 4.04 2.98 4.04
C ILE A 85 2.99 4.02 3.70
N ALA A 86 1.77 3.56 3.51
CA ALA A 86 0.55 4.38 3.57
C ALA A 86 -0.47 3.73 4.51
N CYS A 87 -1.12 4.54 5.33
CA CYS A 87 -2.23 4.12 6.18
C CYS A 87 -3.39 3.57 5.32
N MET A 88 -3.94 2.41 5.70
CA MET A 88 -5.10 1.80 5.05
C MET A 88 -6.32 1.79 5.96
N SER A 89 -6.14 1.44 7.24
CA SER A 89 -7.21 1.43 8.24
C SER A 89 -6.65 1.54 9.65
N GLY A 90 -7.50 1.85 10.63
CA GLY A 90 -7.13 1.99 12.04
C GLY A 90 -7.09 3.43 12.54
N GLN A 91 -6.35 3.66 13.63
CA GLN A 91 -6.26 4.96 14.31
C GLN A 91 -5.55 6.01 13.45
N CYS A 92 -4.68 5.63 12.51
CA CYS A 92 -4.03 6.56 11.58
C CYS A 92 -5.01 7.34 10.67
N MET A 93 -6.29 6.94 10.59
CA MET A 93 -7.34 7.71 9.92
C MET A 93 -7.86 8.89 10.75
N ASN A 94 -7.70 8.86 12.07
CA ASN A 94 -8.00 9.96 12.97
C ASN A 94 -6.93 10.02 14.08
N PRO A 95 -5.69 10.40 13.72
CA PRO A 95 -4.55 10.25 14.62
C PRO A 95 -4.61 11.23 15.79
N LEU A 96 -3.93 10.89 16.88
CA LEU A 96 -3.77 11.78 18.04
C LEU A 96 -2.76 12.92 17.78
N TRP A 97 -1.98 12.80 16.69
CA TRP A 97 -1.08 13.85 16.21
C TRP A 97 -0.82 13.72 14.70
N GLY A 98 -0.65 14.85 14.02
CA GLY A 98 -0.35 14.90 12.59
C GLY A 98 -1.59 14.84 11.70
N GLN A 99 -1.37 14.71 10.39
CA GLN A 99 -2.47 14.62 9.42
C GLN A 99 -2.99 13.18 9.31
N PRO A 100 -4.31 13.00 9.08
CA PRO A 100 -4.88 11.71 8.72
C PRO A 100 -4.21 11.08 7.50
N ASN A 101 -4.28 9.76 7.42
CA ASN A 101 -3.75 8.97 6.29
C ASN A 101 -2.28 9.32 5.94
N PRO A 102 -1.34 9.19 6.91
CA PRO A 102 0.04 9.53 6.65
C PRO A 102 0.68 8.57 5.62
N ARG A 103 1.53 9.13 4.76
CA ARG A 103 2.38 8.39 3.83
C ARG A 103 3.84 8.78 4.05
N GLY A 104 4.71 7.81 4.31
CA GLY A 104 6.11 8.08 4.61
C GLY A 104 6.83 6.88 5.19
N TRP A 105 8.01 7.13 5.76
CA TRP A 105 8.94 6.09 6.17
C TRP A 105 8.80 5.74 7.66
N VAL A 106 8.71 4.44 7.94
CA VAL A 106 8.68 3.89 9.30
C VAL A 106 9.76 2.83 9.48
N SER A 107 10.13 2.55 10.73
CA SER A 107 11.05 1.46 11.03
C SER A 107 10.36 0.11 10.84
N GLY A 108 10.95 -0.77 10.03
CA GLY A 108 10.42 -2.11 9.75
C GLY A 108 10.37 -3.04 10.96
N ARG A 109 11.08 -2.71 12.05
CA ARG A 109 11.04 -3.46 13.32
C ARG A 109 9.62 -3.58 13.89
N TYR A 110 8.77 -2.62 13.58
CA TYR A 110 7.40 -2.51 14.10
C TYR A 110 6.36 -2.88 13.06
N LEU A 111 6.73 -3.60 12.01
CA LEU A 111 5.81 -4.04 10.97
C LEU A 111 5.77 -5.57 10.91
N SER A 112 4.56 -6.09 10.77
CA SER A 112 4.30 -7.47 10.34
C SER A 112 3.72 -7.41 8.95
N VAL A 113 4.58 -7.57 7.93
CA VAL A 113 4.22 -7.46 6.51
C VAL A 113 4.11 -8.84 5.87
N GLY A 114 3.17 -8.99 4.94
CA GLY A 114 2.99 -10.17 4.11
C GLY A 114 2.84 -9.80 2.64
N GLY A 115 2.84 -10.82 1.75
CA GLY A 115 2.75 -10.61 0.31
C GLY A 115 4.11 -10.41 -0.37
N VAL A 116 4.10 -9.92 -1.60
CA VAL A 116 5.30 -9.64 -2.40
C VAL A 116 5.66 -8.17 -2.25
N CYS A 117 6.66 -7.89 -1.43
CA CYS A 117 7.10 -6.54 -1.11
C CYS A 117 8.26 -6.09 -2.03
N PRO A 118 8.30 -4.80 -2.41
CA PRO A 118 9.40 -4.22 -3.18
C PRO A 118 10.74 -4.22 -2.43
#